data_AF-G9Y0W2-F1
#
_entry.id   AF-G9Y0W2-F1
#
_cell.length_a   1.000
_cell.length_b   1.000
_cell.length_c   1.000
_cell.angle_alpha   90.00
_cell.angle_beta   90.00
_cell.angle_gamma   90.00
#
_symmetry.space_group_name_H-M   'P 1'
#
loop_
_entity.id
_entity.type
_entity.pdbx_description
1 polymer ?
#
loop_
_entity_poly.entity_id
_entity_poly.type
_entity_poly.pdbx_seq_one_letter_code
_entity_poly.pdbx_strand_id
1 'polypeptide(L)'
;MAANRKAYHVVDDEELTKASGTEHHGGVCFLIKKRNGLDARTYLKTAADTDCVLALEDVGNPHNLGGIMRTCAHFGVKGLMVQDASMLESGAAVRTAEGGAEHIQAIDADGFDGALDEFRRAGYTIVTTSSHKGTTPLTKATLPKKMVLVLGQERDGLSETVMQQGDLSLSIGGTGQVESLNVSVATGILLAEWWRQNA
;
A
#
# COMPACT_ATOMS: atom_id res chain seq x y z
N MET A 1 -8.12 0.15 -29.14
CA MET A 1 -6.86 0.65 -29.75
C MET A 1 -7.08 1.07 -31.19
N ALA A 2 -7.40 0.15 -32.11
CA ALA A 2 -7.67 0.45 -33.53
C ALA A 2 -8.87 1.40 -33.75
N ALA A 3 -9.96 1.22 -32.99
CA ALA A 3 -11.13 2.10 -33.06
C ALA A 3 -10.85 3.56 -32.61
N ASN A 4 -9.80 3.79 -31.83
CA ASN A 4 -9.45 5.11 -31.27
C ASN A 4 -8.19 5.72 -31.92
N ARG A 5 -7.68 5.14 -33.02
CA ARG A 5 -6.46 5.61 -33.73
C ARG A 5 -5.24 5.87 -32.83
N LYS A 6 -5.10 5.14 -31.72
CA LYS A 6 -3.87 5.20 -30.93
C LYS A 6 -2.75 4.53 -31.73
N ALA A 7 -1.62 5.23 -31.89
CA ALA A 7 -0.45 4.69 -32.56
C ALA A 7 0.00 3.38 -31.89
N TYR A 8 0.26 2.35 -32.69
CA TYR A 8 0.80 1.08 -32.23
C TYR A 8 1.85 0.60 -33.23
N HIS A 9 2.81 -0.17 -32.74
CA HIS A 9 3.82 -0.84 -33.55
C HIS A 9 3.68 -2.34 -33.32
N VAL A 10 3.65 -3.12 -34.40
CA VAL A 10 3.79 -4.57 -34.33
C VAL A 10 5.28 -4.85 -34.51
N VAL A 11 5.86 -5.48 -33.50
CA VAL A 11 7.29 -5.76 -33.40
C VAL A 11 7.48 -7.23 -33.03
N ASP A 12 8.69 -7.75 -33.16
CA ASP A 12 9.01 -9.11 -32.75
C ASP A 12 9.25 -9.21 -31.22
N ASP A 13 9.42 -10.45 -30.75
CA ASP A 13 9.58 -10.78 -29.33
C ASP A 13 10.88 -10.22 -28.72
N GLU A 14 11.95 -10.15 -29.53
CA GLU A 14 13.25 -9.60 -29.11
C GLU A 14 13.13 -8.07 -28.89
N GLU A 15 12.46 -7.37 -29.79
CA GLU A 15 12.18 -5.95 -29.65
C GLU A 15 11.22 -5.66 -28.48
N LEU A 16 10.21 -6.51 -28.24
CA LEU A 16 9.35 -6.40 -27.05
C LEU A 16 10.15 -6.57 -25.76
N THR A 17 11.00 -7.59 -25.67
CA THR A 17 11.85 -7.84 -24.50
C THR A 17 12.78 -6.67 -24.23
N LYS A 18 13.36 -6.09 -25.29
CA LYS A 18 14.21 -4.89 -25.18
C LYS A 18 13.43 -3.67 -24.71
N ALA A 19 12.21 -3.47 -25.21
CA ALA A 19 11.37 -2.33 -24.87
C ALA A 19 10.79 -2.42 -23.44
N SER A 20 10.41 -3.63 -23.00
CA SER A 20 9.84 -3.87 -21.66
C SER A 20 10.91 -4.04 -20.57
N GLY A 21 12.14 -4.41 -20.95
CA GLY A 21 13.20 -4.80 -20.02
C GLY A 21 12.97 -6.17 -19.37
N THR A 22 12.06 -6.99 -19.90
CA THR A 22 11.74 -8.32 -19.36
C THR A 22 11.13 -9.24 -20.43
N GLU A 23 11.52 -10.51 -20.43
CA GLU A 23 10.93 -11.57 -21.28
C GLU A 23 9.47 -11.89 -20.92
N HIS A 24 8.98 -11.38 -19.79
CA HIS A 24 7.63 -11.63 -19.29
C HIS A 24 6.63 -10.55 -19.68
N HIS A 25 6.75 -9.98 -20.89
CA HIS A 25 5.91 -8.87 -21.36
C HIS A 25 4.48 -9.27 -21.76
N GLY A 26 4.18 -10.57 -21.92
CA GLY A 26 2.82 -11.04 -22.23
C GLY A 26 2.32 -10.64 -23.62
N GLY A 27 3.23 -10.35 -24.55
CA GLY A 27 2.95 -10.04 -25.96
C GLY A 27 2.34 -8.66 -26.28
N VAL A 28 1.99 -7.85 -25.27
CA VAL A 28 1.47 -6.49 -25.48
C VAL A 28 2.05 -5.52 -24.45
N CYS A 29 2.77 -4.51 -24.93
CA CYS A 29 3.38 -3.47 -24.09
C CYS A 29 2.71 -2.11 -24.31
N PHE A 30 2.76 -1.27 -23.28
CA PHE A 30 2.32 0.12 -23.33
C PHE A 30 3.47 1.03 -22.92
N LEU A 31 3.74 2.06 -23.73
CA LEU A 31 4.55 3.19 -23.30
C LEU A 31 3.67 4.15 -22.52
N ILE A 32 3.86 4.21 -21.21
CA ILE A 32 3.10 5.07 -20.31
C ILE A 32 3.98 6.16 -19.72
N LYS A 33 3.37 7.31 -19.42
CA LYS A 33 4.02 8.31 -18.58
C LYS A 33 4.05 7.78 -17.16
N LYS A 34 5.22 7.84 -16.50
CA LYS A 34 5.33 7.51 -15.07
C LYS A 34 4.35 8.37 -14.27
N ARG A 35 3.64 7.72 -13.34
CA ARG A 35 2.83 8.40 -12.34
C ARG A 35 3.76 8.89 -11.25
N ASN A 36 3.53 10.12 -10.79
CA ASN A 36 4.20 10.64 -9.62
C ASN A 36 3.28 10.44 -8.42
N GLY A 37 3.87 10.23 -7.24
CA GLY A 37 3.12 10.33 -5.99
C GLY A 37 2.50 11.71 -5.82
N LEU A 38 1.50 11.78 -4.96
CA LEU A 38 0.89 13.02 -4.49
C LEU A 38 1.20 13.22 -3.00
N ASP A 39 1.22 14.46 -2.55
CA ASP A 39 1.34 14.75 -1.11
C ASP A 39 0.04 14.40 -0.36
N ALA A 40 0.14 14.22 0.97
CA ALA A 40 -0.99 13.86 1.82
C ALA A 40 -2.13 14.89 1.73
N ARG A 41 -1.82 16.20 1.70
CA ARG A 41 -2.82 17.27 1.53
C ARG A 41 -3.63 17.14 0.25
N THR A 42 -3.00 16.72 -0.84
CA THR A 42 -3.65 16.55 -2.14
C THR A 42 -4.57 15.33 -2.11
N TYR A 43 -4.14 14.23 -1.50
CA TYR A 43 -5.00 13.06 -1.28
C TYR A 43 -6.26 13.43 -0.48
N LEU A 44 -6.06 14.16 0.62
CA LEU A 44 -7.10 14.54 1.58
C LEU A 44 -8.23 15.40 0.99
N LYS A 45 -7.99 16.11 -0.12
CA LYS A 45 -9.03 16.91 -0.80
C LYS A 45 -10.18 16.07 -1.35
N THR A 46 -9.93 14.80 -1.64
CA THR A 46 -10.92 13.87 -2.22
C THR A 46 -11.21 12.67 -1.32
N ALA A 47 -10.75 12.71 -0.06
CA ALA A 47 -10.98 11.67 0.92
C ALA A 47 -12.49 11.51 1.22
N ALA A 48 -12.93 10.26 1.32
CA ALA A 48 -14.30 9.94 1.71
C ALA A 48 -14.48 9.94 3.24
N ASP A 49 -15.74 9.88 3.70
CA ASP A 49 -16.06 9.79 5.13
C ASP A 49 -15.65 8.44 5.75
N THR A 50 -15.74 7.37 4.95
CA THR A 50 -15.13 6.07 5.24
C THR A 50 -13.92 5.92 4.34
N ASP A 51 -12.72 5.95 4.92
CA ASP A 51 -11.48 5.88 4.17
C ASP A 51 -10.36 5.25 5.01
N CYS A 52 -9.73 4.23 4.45
CA CYS A 52 -8.55 3.62 5.01
C CYS A 52 -7.37 3.95 4.09
N VAL A 53 -6.32 4.50 4.67
CA VAL A 53 -5.03 4.74 4.00
C VAL A 53 -4.02 3.76 4.59
N LEU A 54 -3.30 3.05 3.74
CA LEU A 54 -2.20 2.21 4.19
C LEU A 54 -0.91 3.03 4.20
N ALA A 55 -0.15 2.98 5.28
CA ALA A 55 1.14 3.63 5.42
C ALA A 55 2.22 2.60 5.70
N LEU A 56 3.27 2.58 4.89
CA LEU A 56 4.36 1.62 5.01
C LEU A 56 5.65 2.33 5.41
N GLU A 57 6.18 1.99 6.58
CA GLU A 57 7.49 2.44 7.05
C GLU A 57 8.55 1.40 6.66
N ASP A 58 9.55 1.82 5.88
CA ASP A 58 10.70 1.01 5.46
C ASP A 58 10.39 -0.31 4.71
N VAL A 59 9.20 -0.42 4.10
CA VAL A 59 8.85 -1.57 3.24
C VAL A 59 9.24 -1.28 1.79
N GLY A 60 10.42 -1.78 1.37
CA GLY A 60 10.94 -1.55 0.01
C GLY A 60 10.88 -2.74 -0.95
N ASN A 61 10.57 -3.95 -0.48
CA ASN A 61 10.61 -5.15 -1.34
C ASN A 61 9.50 -5.11 -2.40
N PRO A 62 9.81 -5.17 -3.72
CA PRO A 62 8.80 -5.05 -4.78
C PRO A 62 7.71 -6.12 -4.74
N HIS A 63 8.00 -7.35 -4.31
CA HIS A 63 6.99 -8.40 -4.20
C HIS A 63 6.00 -8.12 -3.07
N ASN A 64 6.50 -7.63 -1.92
CA ASN A 64 5.64 -7.20 -0.82
C ASN A 64 4.79 -6.00 -1.24
N LEU A 65 5.39 -4.98 -1.86
CA LEU A 65 4.67 -3.80 -2.37
C LEU A 65 3.58 -4.19 -3.37
N GLY A 66 3.89 -5.07 -4.32
CA GLY A 66 2.90 -5.55 -5.29
C GLY A 66 1.74 -6.33 -4.65
N GLY A 67 2.05 -7.25 -3.74
CA GLY A 67 1.02 -8.00 -2.98
C GLY A 67 0.14 -7.08 -2.13
N ILE A 68 0.73 -6.07 -1.51
CA ILE A 68 0.02 -5.04 -0.75
C ILE A 68 -0.88 -4.20 -1.67
N MET A 69 -0.38 -3.68 -2.79
CA MET A 69 -1.19 -2.91 -3.75
C MET A 69 -2.39 -3.71 -4.26
N ARG A 70 -2.19 -4.99 -4.57
CA ARG A 70 -3.28 -5.91 -4.96
C ARG A 70 -4.33 -6.06 -3.85
N THR A 71 -3.86 -6.23 -2.62
CA THR A 71 -4.71 -6.38 -1.45
C THR A 71 -5.50 -5.10 -1.15
N CYS A 72 -4.84 -3.94 -1.21
CA CYS A 72 -5.49 -2.64 -1.06
C CYS A 72 -6.59 -2.43 -2.09
N ALA A 73 -6.28 -2.69 -3.37
CA ALA A 73 -7.25 -2.58 -4.46
C ALA A 73 -8.47 -3.50 -4.24
N HIS A 74 -8.25 -4.72 -3.75
CA HIS A 74 -9.33 -5.68 -3.44
C HIS A 74 -10.28 -5.17 -2.35
N PHE A 75 -9.75 -4.56 -1.29
CA PHE A 75 -10.53 -4.03 -0.17
C PHE A 75 -10.92 -2.55 -0.33
N GLY A 76 -10.75 -1.97 -1.53
CA GLY A 76 -11.13 -0.59 -1.81
C GLY A 76 -10.26 0.49 -1.15
N VAL A 77 -9.09 0.12 -0.61
CA VAL A 77 -8.08 1.05 -0.07
C VAL A 77 -7.37 1.71 -1.23
N LYS A 78 -7.50 3.03 -1.36
CA LYS A 78 -6.94 3.81 -2.47
C LYS A 78 -5.61 4.45 -2.13
N GLY A 79 -5.47 5.00 -0.92
CA GLY A 79 -4.23 5.64 -0.49
C GLY A 79 -3.18 4.63 -0.05
N LEU A 80 -1.99 4.69 -0.65
CA LEU A 80 -0.80 3.96 -0.19
C LEU A 80 0.35 4.94 0.03
N MET A 81 0.66 5.20 1.29
CA MET A 81 1.69 6.13 1.73
C MET A 81 3.03 5.41 1.95
N VAL A 82 4.08 5.96 1.36
CA VAL A 82 5.47 5.46 1.43
C VAL A 82 6.44 6.65 1.46
N GLN A 83 7.69 6.44 1.89
CA GLN A 83 8.72 7.50 1.87
C GLN A 83 9.12 7.92 0.45
N ASP A 84 9.05 7.00 -0.52
CA ASP A 84 9.33 7.26 -1.94
C ASP A 84 8.26 6.56 -2.78
N ALA A 85 7.33 7.34 -3.34
CA ALA A 85 6.25 6.83 -4.18
C ALA A 85 6.74 6.07 -5.43
N SER A 86 7.95 6.34 -5.91
CA SER A 86 8.50 5.71 -7.11
C SER A 86 8.73 4.20 -6.97
N MET A 87 8.87 3.71 -5.73
CA MET A 87 9.04 2.28 -5.43
C MET A 87 7.83 1.44 -5.87
N LEU A 88 6.63 2.01 -5.76
CA LEU A 88 5.36 1.38 -6.15
C LEU A 88 5.24 1.20 -7.66
N GLU A 89 5.94 2.03 -8.44
CA GLU A 89 5.93 2.03 -9.90
C GLU A 89 7.01 1.12 -10.51
N SER A 90 7.75 0.37 -9.68
CA SER A 90 8.73 -0.60 -10.20
C SER A 90 8.03 -1.73 -10.97
N GLY A 91 8.61 -2.16 -12.10
CA GLY A 91 7.99 -3.18 -12.96
C GLY A 91 7.69 -4.49 -12.22
N ALA A 92 8.54 -4.89 -11.27
CA ALA A 92 8.32 -6.06 -10.43
C ALA A 92 7.12 -5.89 -9.48
N ALA A 93 6.96 -4.72 -8.85
CA ALA A 93 5.83 -4.45 -7.96
C ALA A 93 4.52 -4.36 -8.74
N VAL A 94 4.49 -3.61 -9.85
CA VAL A 94 3.30 -3.46 -10.71
C VAL A 94 2.88 -4.81 -11.30
N ARG A 95 3.84 -5.64 -11.74
CA ARG A 95 3.55 -7.00 -12.21
C ARG A 95 2.96 -7.88 -11.11
N THR A 96 3.56 -7.86 -9.92
CA THR A 96 3.05 -8.63 -8.76
C THR A 96 1.66 -8.16 -8.33
N ALA A 97 1.34 -6.88 -8.53
CA ALA A 97 0.03 -6.31 -8.20
C ALA A 97 -1.11 -6.76 -9.13
N GLU A 98 -0.79 -7.35 -10.30
CA GLU A 98 -1.77 -7.85 -11.29
C GLU A 98 -2.88 -6.84 -11.62
N GLY A 99 -2.50 -5.58 -11.89
CA GLY A 99 -3.42 -4.49 -12.19
C GLY A 99 -3.96 -3.75 -10.96
N GLY A 100 -3.73 -4.27 -9.75
CA GLY A 100 -4.09 -3.59 -8.50
C GLY A 100 -3.45 -2.20 -8.36
N ALA A 101 -2.23 -2.03 -8.87
CA ALA A 101 -1.51 -0.75 -8.86
C ALA A 101 -2.26 0.39 -9.59
N GLU A 102 -3.17 0.09 -10.52
CA GLU A 102 -3.98 1.09 -11.22
C GLU A 102 -5.06 1.72 -10.33
N HIS A 103 -5.41 1.06 -9.22
CA HIS A 103 -6.41 1.52 -8.26
C HIS A 103 -5.79 2.25 -7.07
N ILE A 104 -4.47 2.34 -7.00
CA ILE A 104 -3.73 2.95 -5.90
C ILE A 104 -3.30 4.37 -6.25
N GLN A 105 -3.54 5.27 -5.31
CA GLN A 105 -2.99 6.61 -5.26
C GLN A 105 -1.78 6.58 -4.32
N ALA A 106 -0.58 6.58 -4.93
CA ALA A 106 0.67 6.66 -4.19
C ALA A 106 0.78 8.01 -3.48
N ILE A 107 0.99 7.99 -2.17
CA ILE A 107 1.16 9.18 -1.34
C ILE A 107 2.63 9.26 -0.95
N ASP A 108 3.29 10.33 -1.40
CA ASP A 108 4.70 10.55 -1.14
C ASP A 108 4.87 11.25 0.21
N ALA A 109 5.65 10.63 1.10
CA ALA A 109 5.82 11.08 2.48
C ALA A 109 7.30 11.25 2.82
N ASP A 110 7.96 12.22 2.16
CA ASP A 110 9.33 12.68 2.47
C ASP A 110 9.53 12.95 3.98
N GLY A 111 8.47 13.36 4.69
CA GLY A 111 8.39 13.39 6.14
C GLY A 111 7.24 12.52 6.66
N PHE A 112 7.51 11.23 6.90
CA PHE A 112 6.50 10.24 7.30
C PHE A 112 5.67 10.68 8.52
N ASP A 113 6.32 11.14 9.58
CA ASP A 113 5.67 11.66 10.79
C ASP A 113 4.78 12.88 10.51
N GLY A 114 5.26 13.79 9.66
CA GLY A 114 4.52 14.99 9.26
C GLY A 114 3.26 14.63 8.46
N ALA A 115 3.36 13.64 7.57
CA ALA A 115 2.22 13.15 6.81
C ALA A 115 1.17 12.49 7.73
N LEU A 116 1.60 11.68 8.71
CA LEU A 116 0.68 11.11 9.72
C LEU A 116 -0.05 12.20 10.53
N ASP A 117 0.64 13.29 10.89
CA ASP A 117 0.01 14.43 11.57
C ASP A 117 -1.01 15.16 10.68
N GLU A 118 -0.75 15.28 9.37
CA GLU A 118 -1.72 15.83 8.42
C GLU A 118 -3.00 14.98 8.34
N PHE A 119 -2.86 13.66 8.30
CA PHE A 119 -4.01 12.75 8.37
C PHE A 119 -4.76 12.86 9.69
N ARG A 120 -4.06 12.92 10.82
CA ARG A 120 -4.69 13.11 12.13
C ARG A 120 -5.51 14.40 12.19
N ARG A 121 -4.96 15.51 11.69
CA ARG A 121 -5.68 16.81 11.60
C ARG A 121 -6.90 16.74 10.68
N ALA A 122 -6.93 15.84 9.70
CA ALA A 122 -8.07 15.58 8.83
C ALA A 122 -9.09 14.58 9.41
N GLY A 123 -8.94 14.19 10.68
CA GLY A 123 -9.86 13.34 11.42
C GLY A 123 -9.63 11.84 11.23
N TYR A 124 -8.46 11.43 10.73
CA TYR A 124 -8.09 10.01 10.71
C TYR A 124 -7.55 9.58 12.07
N THR A 125 -7.89 8.35 12.48
CA THR A 125 -7.22 7.66 13.58
C THR A 125 -5.96 6.97 13.05
N ILE A 126 -4.82 7.18 13.69
CA ILE A 126 -3.57 6.49 13.33
C ILE A 126 -3.53 5.14 14.05
N VAL A 127 -3.53 4.06 13.28
CA VAL A 127 -3.57 2.69 13.79
C VAL A 127 -2.24 2.02 13.48
N THR A 128 -1.42 1.80 14.51
CA THR A 128 -0.14 1.13 14.39
C THR A 128 -0.28 -0.37 14.60
N THR A 129 0.68 -1.13 14.08
CA THR A 129 0.67 -2.60 14.16
C THR A 129 1.99 -3.11 14.70
N SER A 130 1.92 -4.12 15.57
CA SER A 130 3.13 -4.79 16.08
C SER A 130 2.81 -6.21 16.54
N SER A 131 3.69 -7.15 16.22
CA SER A 131 3.66 -8.52 16.75
C SER A 131 4.02 -8.60 18.23
N HIS A 132 4.82 -7.65 18.74
CA HIS A 132 5.35 -7.69 20.11
C HIS A 132 4.76 -6.60 21.02
N LYS A 133 4.48 -5.42 20.46
CA LYS A 133 4.06 -4.22 21.20
C LYS A 133 2.58 -3.88 20.97
N GLY A 134 1.86 -4.69 20.17
CA GLY A 134 0.45 -4.46 19.85
C GLY A 134 -0.44 -4.71 21.07
N THR A 135 -1.04 -3.65 21.61
CA THR A 135 -1.78 -3.69 22.88
C THR A 135 -3.19 -4.25 22.73
N THR A 136 -3.80 -4.12 21.55
CA THR A 136 -5.16 -4.54 21.28
C THR A 136 -5.19 -5.68 20.26
N PRO A 137 -5.64 -6.89 20.63
CA PRO A 137 -5.83 -7.96 19.66
C PRO A 137 -6.83 -7.55 18.58
N LEU A 138 -6.50 -7.78 17.31
CA LEU A 138 -7.35 -7.42 16.17
C LEU A 138 -8.80 -7.92 16.33
N THR A 139 -8.99 -9.13 16.85
CA THR A 139 -10.30 -9.76 17.06
C THR A 139 -11.16 -9.08 18.12
N LYS A 140 -10.58 -8.21 18.94
CA LYS A 140 -11.27 -7.43 19.99
C LYS A 140 -11.33 -5.94 19.67
N ALA A 141 -10.71 -5.51 18.57
CA ALA A 141 -10.64 -4.12 18.19
C ALA A 141 -11.89 -3.68 17.43
N THR A 142 -12.35 -2.46 17.71
CA THR A 142 -13.27 -1.74 16.82
C THR A 142 -12.44 -0.84 15.93
N LEU A 143 -12.42 -1.11 14.63
CA LEU A 143 -11.59 -0.42 13.67
C LEU A 143 -12.29 0.85 13.17
N PRO A 144 -11.64 2.03 13.24
CA PRO A 144 -12.25 3.28 12.81
C PRO A 144 -12.60 3.29 11.32
N LYS A 145 -13.73 3.93 10.97
CA LYS A 145 -14.13 4.16 9.57
C LYS A 145 -13.11 4.98 8.78
N LYS A 146 -12.43 5.91 9.47
CA LYS A 146 -11.45 6.82 8.90
C LYS A 146 -10.12 6.62 9.61
N MET A 147 -9.20 5.88 8.99
CA MET A 147 -7.94 5.49 9.64
C MET A 147 -6.75 5.43 8.69
N VAL A 148 -5.56 5.69 9.25
CA VAL A 148 -4.30 5.34 8.60
C VAL A 148 -3.80 4.06 9.27
N LEU A 149 -3.73 2.98 8.52
CA LEU A 149 -3.16 1.71 8.98
C LEU A 149 -1.65 1.72 8.71
N VAL A 150 -0.85 1.69 9.77
CA VAL A 150 0.62 1.80 9.68
C VAL A 150 1.26 0.44 9.90
N LEU A 151 2.07 -0.01 8.93
CA LEU A 151 2.87 -1.23 9.01
C LEU A 151 4.33 -0.92 8.74
N GLY A 152 5.20 -1.58 9.51
CA GLY A 152 6.64 -1.52 9.32
C GLY A 152 7.19 -2.76 8.61
N GLN A 153 8.48 -2.76 8.36
CA GLN A 153 9.18 -3.94 7.84
C GLN A 153 9.16 -5.12 8.82
N GLU A 154 9.30 -6.34 8.29
CA GLU A 154 9.07 -7.58 9.04
C GLU A 154 10.02 -7.83 10.22
N ARG A 155 11.26 -7.31 10.14
CA ARG A 155 12.30 -7.56 11.14
C ARG A 155 12.23 -6.58 12.30
N ASP A 156 12.28 -5.28 11.97
CA ASP A 156 12.39 -4.23 12.98
C ASP A 156 11.02 -3.66 13.37
N GLY A 157 9.97 -3.97 12.59
CA GLY A 157 8.65 -3.41 12.77
C GLY A 157 8.64 -1.91 12.49
N LEU A 158 7.80 -1.19 13.25
CA LEU A 158 7.72 0.26 13.22
C LEU A 158 8.77 0.89 14.14
N SER A 159 9.27 2.06 13.76
CA SER A 159 10.13 2.87 14.61
C SER A 159 9.40 3.25 15.90
N GLU A 160 10.16 3.51 16.97
CA GLU A 160 9.55 3.91 18.25
C GLU A 160 8.75 5.22 18.12
N THR A 161 9.24 6.15 17.30
CA THR A 161 8.58 7.43 17.01
C THR A 161 7.22 7.21 16.37
N VAL A 162 7.13 6.35 15.36
CA VAL A 162 5.85 6.04 14.68
C VAL A 162 4.93 5.24 15.58
N MET A 163 5.45 4.27 16.35
CA MET A 163 4.66 3.52 17.32
C MET A 163 3.99 4.44 18.37
N GLN A 164 4.71 5.45 18.87
CA GLN A 164 4.21 6.41 19.85
C GLN A 164 3.14 7.36 19.29
N GLN A 165 3.06 7.50 17.96
CA GLN A 165 1.99 8.25 17.30
C GLN A 165 0.70 7.44 17.14
N GLY A 166 0.71 6.13 17.38
CA GLY A 166 -0.49 5.32 17.27
C GLY A 166 -1.57 5.72 18.28
N ASP A 167 -2.74 6.13 17.79
CA ASP A 167 -3.94 6.33 18.61
C ASP A 167 -4.54 4.97 19.03
N LEU A 168 -4.33 3.95 18.20
CA LEU A 168 -4.66 2.54 18.45
C LEU A 168 -3.49 1.66 18.00
N SER A 169 -3.11 0.68 18.82
CA SER A 169 -2.05 -0.27 18.51
C SER A 169 -2.60 -1.69 18.44
N LEU A 170 -2.48 -2.33 17.29
CA LEU A 170 -3.04 -3.64 16.99
C LEU A 170 -2.00 -4.76 16.97
N SER A 171 -2.43 -5.94 17.40
CA SER A 171 -1.69 -7.20 17.19
C SER A 171 -2.55 -8.25 16.49
N ILE A 172 -1.92 -9.00 15.58
CA ILE A 172 -2.52 -10.20 14.98
C ILE A 172 -2.16 -11.39 15.87
N GLY A 173 -3.16 -12.06 16.43
CA GLY A 173 -2.95 -13.25 17.26
C GLY A 173 -2.51 -14.48 16.46
N GLY A 174 -1.87 -15.44 17.12
CA GLY A 174 -1.40 -16.68 16.51
C GLY A 174 -0.92 -17.70 17.54
N THR A 175 -0.28 -18.77 17.07
CA THR A 175 0.24 -19.86 17.92
C THR A 175 1.61 -19.56 18.55
N GLY A 176 2.30 -18.52 18.10
CA GLY A 176 3.64 -18.14 18.56
C GLY A 176 4.78 -19.02 18.05
N GLN A 177 4.52 -19.92 17.08
CA GLN A 177 5.57 -20.76 16.46
C GLN A 177 6.50 -19.96 15.53
N VAL A 178 6.07 -18.78 15.11
CA VAL A 178 6.86 -17.78 14.37
C VAL A 178 6.63 -16.42 15.01
N GLU A 179 7.63 -15.56 14.94
CA GLU A 179 7.62 -14.25 15.61
C GLU A 179 6.70 -13.24 14.91
N SER A 180 6.69 -13.26 13.58
CA SER A 180 5.91 -12.32 12.77
C SER A 180 5.42 -12.97 11.47
N LEU A 181 4.44 -12.31 10.85
CA LEU A 181 3.94 -12.66 9.51
C LEU A 181 4.66 -11.81 8.46
N ASN A 182 4.68 -12.30 7.23
CA ASN A 182 5.03 -11.47 6.08
C ASN A 182 4.11 -10.23 6.02
N VAL A 183 4.67 -9.06 5.69
CA VAL A 183 3.93 -7.79 5.75
C VAL A 183 2.74 -7.74 4.78
N SER A 184 2.84 -8.38 3.62
CA SER A 184 1.71 -8.48 2.68
C SER A 184 0.59 -9.37 3.24
N VAL A 185 0.94 -10.44 3.96
CA VAL A 185 -0.04 -11.32 4.62
C VAL A 185 -0.72 -10.59 5.78
N ALA A 186 0.05 -9.91 6.62
CA ALA A 186 -0.47 -9.11 7.72
C ALA A 186 -1.44 -8.02 7.21
N THR A 187 -1.05 -7.32 6.14
CA THR A 187 -1.91 -6.34 5.46
C THR A 187 -3.25 -6.95 5.05
N GLY A 188 -3.24 -8.14 4.43
CA GLY A 188 -4.46 -8.84 4.04
C GLY A 188 -5.39 -9.14 5.21
N ILE A 189 -4.84 -9.62 6.34
CA ILE A 189 -5.62 -9.93 7.54
C ILE A 189 -6.25 -8.66 8.12
N LEU A 190 -5.47 -7.58 8.23
CA LEU A 190 -5.92 -6.31 8.81
C LEU A 190 -6.98 -5.63 7.94
N LEU A 191 -6.76 -5.57 6.63
CA LEU A 191 -7.70 -4.94 5.71
C LEU A 191 -8.98 -5.75 5.54
N ALA A 192 -8.91 -7.08 5.59
CA ALA A 192 -10.11 -7.93 5.60
C ALA A 192 -11.01 -7.62 6.81
N GLU A 193 -10.41 -7.45 7.99
CA GLU A 193 -11.17 -7.10 9.20
C GLU A 193 -11.71 -5.67 9.14
N TRP A 194 -10.93 -4.70 8.65
CA TRP A 194 -11.42 -3.33 8.45
C TRP A 194 -12.61 -3.30 7.49
N TRP A 195 -12.50 -3.99 6.36
CA TRP A 195 -13.56 -4.11 5.36
C TRP A 195 -14.82 -4.73 5.98
N ARG A 196 -14.68 -5.84 6.71
CA ARG A 196 -15.81 -6.49 7.40
C ARG A 196 -16.56 -5.56 8.37
N GLN A 197 -15.86 -4.63 9.02
CA GLN A 197 -16.44 -3.71 9.99
C GLN A 197 -17.03 -2.43 9.35
N ASN A 198 -16.52 -2.00 8.19
CA ASN A 198 -16.77 -0.66 7.66
C ASN A 198 -17.32 -0.60 6.22
N ALA A 199 -17.45 -1.73 5.53
CA ALA A 199 -18.00 -1.83 4.17
C ALA A 199 -19.52 -2.00 4.12
#